data_AF-D3ILP2-F1
#
_entry.id   AF-D3ILP2-F1
#
_cell.length_a   1.000
_cell.length_b   1.000
_cell.length_c   1.000
_cell.angle_alpha   90.00
_cell.angle_beta   90.00
_cell.angle_gamma   90.00
#
_symmetry.space_group_name_H-M   'P 1'
#
loop_
_entity.id
_entity.type
_entity.pdbx_description
1 polymer ?
#
loop_
_entity_poly.entity_id
_entity_poly.type
_entity_poly.pdbx_seq_one_letter_code
_entity_poly.pdbx_strand_id
1 'polypeptide(L)'
;MPKVKKDLYITIADCGKTIYGSYVDTNKYINEIGTNEAEALRIANEGFSTKDRPGAENRGYGISKSREMIVNGLRGAFFMLSGTAFYRHDENGIVPANIPEEYRWNGTIILLKVPLTAPSGFSFYNYVE
;
A
#
# COMPACT_ATOMS: atom_id res chain seq x y z
N MET A 1 8.64 34.31 -8.44
CA MET A 1 8.02 33.23 -9.26
C MET A 1 7.51 32.16 -8.32
N PRO A 2 6.27 31.67 -8.42
CA PRO A 2 5.82 30.56 -7.61
C PRO A 2 6.62 29.31 -7.99
N LYS A 3 7.20 28.60 -7.01
CA LYS A 3 7.82 27.29 -7.26
C LYS A 3 6.70 26.33 -7.67
N VAL A 4 6.71 25.87 -8.92
CA VAL A 4 5.84 24.78 -9.37
C VAL A 4 6.15 23.56 -8.48
N LYS A 5 5.13 23.00 -7.82
CA LYS A 5 5.29 21.76 -7.04
C LYS A 5 5.79 20.68 -8.00
N LYS A 6 6.92 20.06 -7.68
CA LYS A 6 7.60 19.07 -8.52
C LYS A 6 7.05 17.65 -8.38
N ASP A 7 5.87 17.50 -7.76
CA ASP A 7 5.29 16.20 -7.43
C ASP A 7 3.84 16.11 -7.95
N LEU A 8 3.51 14.95 -8.52
CA LEU A 8 2.15 14.52 -8.83
C LEU A 8 1.59 13.74 -7.64
N TYR A 9 0.38 14.06 -7.22
CA TYR A 9 -0.35 13.32 -6.18
C TYR A 9 -1.51 12.56 -6.83
N ILE A 10 -1.58 11.25 -6.62
CA ILE A 10 -2.64 10.38 -7.15
C ILE A 10 -3.36 9.77 -5.96
N THR A 11 -4.68 9.93 -5.89
CA THR A 11 -5.52 9.29 -4.87
C THR A 11 -6.48 8.33 -5.55
N ILE A 12 -6.51 7.09 -5.08
CA ILE A 12 -7.45 6.06 -5.51
C ILE A 12 -8.21 5.63 -4.25
N ALA A 13 -9.53 5.68 -4.29
CA ALA A 13 -10.35 5.33 -3.15
C ALA A 13 -11.55 4.48 -3.57
N ASP A 14 -11.89 3.51 -2.73
CA ASP A 14 -13.08 2.69 -2.85
C ASP A 14 -13.77 2.53 -1.48
N CYS A 15 -15.03 2.08 -1.48
CA CYS A 15 -15.84 1.79 -0.30
C CYS A 15 -16.18 0.30 -0.17
N GLY A 16 -15.28 -0.58 -0.64
CA GLY A 16 -15.44 -2.01 -0.60
C GLY A 16 -15.10 -2.63 0.77
N LYS A 17 -14.85 -3.94 0.76
CA LYS A 17 -14.36 -4.66 1.94
C LYS A 17 -12.97 -4.15 2.32
N THR A 18 -12.73 -3.85 3.59
CA THR A 18 -11.41 -3.45 4.08
C THR A 18 -10.39 -4.58 3.90
N ILE A 19 -9.10 -4.26 3.96
CA ILE A 19 -8.03 -5.25 3.90
C ILE A 19 -8.15 -6.23 5.07
N TYR A 20 -8.28 -5.72 6.30
CA TYR A 20 -8.55 -6.56 7.49
C TYR A 20 -9.82 -7.41 7.31
N GLY A 21 -10.92 -6.80 6.86
CA GLY A 21 -12.17 -7.52 6.62
C GLY A 21 -12.03 -8.64 5.60
N SER A 22 -11.13 -8.50 4.62
CA SER A 22 -10.82 -9.55 3.64
C SER A 22 -10.09 -10.75 4.24
N TYR A 23 -9.20 -10.54 5.22
CA TYR A 23 -8.57 -11.65 5.95
C TYR A 23 -9.58 -12.36 6.85
N VAL A 24 -10.38 -11.61 7.61
CA VAL A 24 -11.45 -12.16 8.47
C VAL A 24 -12.42 -13.03 7.66
N ASP A 25 -12.88 -12.53 6.52
CA ASP A 25 -13.81 -13.23 5.64
C ASP A 25 -13.25 -14.53 5.05
N THR A 26 -11.94 -14.56 4.76
CA THR A 26 -11.26 -15.74 4.21
C THR A 26 -10.68 -16.65 5.28
N ASN A 27 -10.77 -16.27 6.55
CA ASN A 27 -10.15 -16.95 7.68
C ASN A 27 -8.64 -17.22 7.49
N LYS A 28 -7.92 -16.28 6.85
CA LYS A 28 -6.48 -16.39 6.57
C LYS A 28 -5.65 -15.49 7.48
N TYR A 29 -4.52 -16.01 7.97
CA TYR A 29 -3.56 -15.30 8.83
C TYR A 29 -4.18 -14.69 10.11
N ILE A 30 -5.37 -15.15 10.52
CA ILE A 30 -6.10 -14.58 11.67
C ILE A 30 -5.32 -14.71 12.98
N ASN A 31 -4.57 -15.80 13.15
CA ASN A 31 -3.72 -15.99 14.33
C ASN A 31 -2.56 -14.98 14.40
N GLU A 32 -2.07 -14.51 13.24
CA GLU A 32 -0.99 -13.52 13.16
C GLU A 32 -1.54 -12.09 13.29
N ILE A 33 -2.63 -11.79 12.58
CA ILE A 33 -3.26 -10.46 12.55
C ILE A 33 -3.96 -10.15 13.88
N GLY A 34 -4.67 -11.11 14.46
CA GLY A 34 -5.56 -10.89 15.60
C GLY A 34 -6.59 -9.79 15.31
N THR A 35 -6.69 -8.81 16.20
CA THR A 35 -7.57 -7.63 16.06
C THR A 35 -6.84 -6.38 15.56
N ASN A 36 -5.57 -6.52 15.16
CA ASN A 36 -4.73 -5.40 14.75
C ASN A 36 -4.88 -5.16 13.23
N GLU A 37 -5.74 -4.21 12.83
CA GLU A 37 -5.94 -3.92 11.40
C GLU A 37 -4.64 -3.44 10.70
N ALA A 38 -3.78 -2.70 11.41
CA ALA A 38 -2.47 -2.29 10.89
C ALA A 38 -1.58 -3.48 10.52
N GLU A 39 -1.70 -4.60 11.26
CA GLU A 39 -0.97 -5.83 10.97
C GLU A 39 -1.49 -6.50 9.69
N ALA A 40 -2.81 -6.51 9.49
CA ALA A 40 -3.39 -6.96 8.22
C ALA A 40 -2.85 -6.14 7.04
N LEU A 41 -2.72 -4.82 7.22
CA LEU A 41 -2.18 -3.94 6.18
C LEU A 41 -0.68 -4.15 5.95
N ARG A 42 0.10 -4.43 7.00
CA ARG A 42 1.53 -4.79 6.91
C ARG A 42 1.71 -6.04 6.06
N ILE A 43 1.07 -7.15 6.41
CA ILE A 43 1.27 -8.42 5.71
C ILE A 43 0.71 -8.40 4.28
N ALA A 44 -0.39 -7.67 4.03
CA ALA A 44 -0.91 -7.47 2.69
C ALA A 44 0.13 -6.77 1.78
N ASN A 45 0.83 -5.78 2.34
CA ASN A 45 1.89 -5.05 1.66
C ASN A 45 3.18 -5.87 1.51
N GLU A 46 3.36 -6.94 2.29
CA GLU A 46 4.47 -7.90 2.15
C GLU A 46 4.16 -9.04 1.15
N GLY A 47 2.95 -9.07 0.60
CA GLY A 47 2.56 -10.00 -0.46
C GLY A 47 1.70 -11.19 -0.01
N PHE A 48 1.33 -11.26 1.27
CA PHE A 48 0.48 -12.33 1.81
C PHE A 48 -0.98 -12.13 1.39
N SER A 49 -1.40 -12.69 0.26
CA SER A 49 -2.73 -12.47 -0.35
C SER A 49 -3.85 -13.33 0.27
N THR A 50 -5.06 -12.77 0.34
CA THR A 50 -6.27 -13.48 0.78
C THR A 50 -6.90 -14.38 -0.29
N LYS A 51 -6.55 -14.26 -1.56
CA LYS A 51 -7.20 -15.00 -2.66
C LYS A 51 -6.60 -16.40 -2.82
N ASP A 52 -7.38 -17.45 -2.53
CA ASP A 52 -7.06 -18.82 -2.94
C ASP A 52 -7.27 -18.95 -4.45
N ARG A 53 -6.19 -18.86 -5.23
CA ARG A 53 -6.23 -19.44 -6.58
C ARG A 53 -4.99 -20.34 -6.73
N PRO A 54 -5.14 -21.57 -7.25
CA PRO A 54 -3.98 -22.36 -7.66
C PRO A 54 -3.19 -21.51 -8.67
N GLY A 55 -1.93 -21.22 -8.35
CA GLY A 55 -1.06 -20.34 -9.18
C GLY A 55 -1.16 -18.83 -8.90
N ALA A 56 -1.90 -18.37 -7.88
CA ALA A 56 -1.90 -16.96 -7.46
C ALA A 56 -0.87 -16.61 -6.38
N GLU A 57 -0.10 -17.58 -5.88
CA GLU A 57 1.04 -17.31 -5.00
C GLU A 57 2.05 -16.34 -5.64
N ASN A 58 2.09 -16.28 -6.98
CA ASN A 58 2.98 -15.39 -7.75
C ASN A 58 2.29 -14.14 -8.33
N ARG A 59 1.12 -13.71 -7.84
CA ARG A 59 0.43 -12.49 -8.34
C ARG A 59 0.21 -11.38 -7.31
N GLY A 60 0.85 -11.48 -6.14
CA GLY A 60 0.95 -10.41 -5.14
C GLY A 60 1.89 -9.25 -5.52
N TYR A 61 2.40 -9.22 -6.75
CA TYR A 61 3.36 -8.22 -7.22
C TYR A 61 2.78 -6.82 -7.50
N GLY A 62 1.47 -6.70 -7.74
CA GLY A 62 0.88 -5.44 -8.21
C GLY A 62 1.16 -4.25 -7.29
N ILE A 63 0.69 -4.33 -6.03
CA ILE A 63 0.87 -3.25 -5.05
C ILE A 63 2.32 -3.17 -4.58
N SER A 64 2.97 -4.30 -4.29
CA SER A 64 4.33 -4.34 -3.77
C SER A 64 5.37 -3.77 -4.74
N LYS A 65 5.35 -4.19 -6.02
CA LYS A 65 6.26 -3.67 -7.06
C LYS A 65 5.96 -2.23 -7.42
N SER A 66 4.67 -1.86 -7.54
CA SER A 66 4.29 -0.47 -7.81
C SER A 66 4.78 0.44 -6.68
N ARG A 67 4.59 0.04 -5.42
CA ARG A 67 5.09 0.76 -4.25
C ARG A 67 6.61 0.87 -4.26
N GLU A 68 7.34 -0.23 -4.50
CA GLU A 68 8.80 -0.23 -4.59
C GLU A 68 9.30 0.71 -5.71
N MET A 69 8.66 0.70 -6.87
CA MET A 69 8.97 1.60 -7.97
C MET A 69 8.76 3.06 -7.55
N ILE A 70 7.63 3.38 -6.92
CA ILE A 70 7.34 4.75 -6.48
C ILE A 70 8.36 5.20 -5.42
N VAL A 71 8.59 4.42 -4.36
CA VAL A 71 9.40 4.87 -3.23
C VAL A 71 10.90 4.70 -3.50
N ASN A 72 11.34 3.49 -3.87
CA ASN A 72 12.76 3.19 -4.04
C ASN A 72 13.28 3.67 -5.41
N GLY A 73 12.47 3.50 -6.44
CA GLY A 73 12.84 3.89 -7.81
C GLY A 73 12.73 5.38 -8.04
N LEU A 74 11.55 5.96 -7.83
CA LEU A 74 11.26 7.35 -8.14
C LEU A 74 11.50 8.32 -6.98
N ARG A 75 11.82 7.84 -5.76
CA ARG A 75 11.96 8.68 -4.55
C ARG A 75 10.67 9.41 -4.16
N GLY A 76 9.55 8.76 -4.44
CA GLY A 76 8.21 9.19 -4.05
C GLY A 76 7.80 8.72 -2.66
N ALA A 77 6.49 8.71 -2.42
CA ALA A 77 5.90 8.16 -1.21
C ALA A 77 4.59 7.42 -1.53
N PHE A 78 4.28 6.41 -0.72
CA PHE A 78 3.10 5.57 -0.83
C PHE A 78 2.38 5.53 0.51
N PHE A 79 1.08 5.76 0.50
CA PHE A 79 0.23 5.69 1.67
C PHE A 79 -1.00 4.86 1.38
N MET A 80 -1.48 4.14 2.38
CA MET A 80 -2.70 3.34 2.30
C MET A 80 -3.47 3.45 3.61
N LEU A 81 -4.78 3.66 3.51
CA LEU A 81 -5.72 3.66 4.64
C LEU A 81 -6.82 2.65 4.34
N SER A 82 -7.05 1.68 5.23
CA SER A 82 -8.16 0.74 5.13
C SER A 82 -8.67 0.36 6.50
N GLY A 83 -9.95 0.61 6.79
CA GLY A 83 -10.46 0.58 8.15
C GLY A 83 -9.77 1.65 9.00
N THR A 84 -9.22 1.24 10.14
CA THR A 84 -8.32 2.08 10.98
C THR A 84 -6.85 1.86 10.67
N ALA A 85 -6.51 0.95 9.76
CA ALA A 85 -5.13 0.68 9.41
C ALA A 85 -4.57 1.74 8.47
N PHE A 86 -3.51 2.42 8.88
CA PHE A 86 -2.72 3.33 8.07
C PHE A 86 -1.34 2.75 7.81
N TYR A 87 -0.92 2.75 6.55
CA TYR A 87 0.40 2.31 6.12
C TYR A 87 1.07 3.44 5.36
N ARG A 88 2.27 3.81 5.79
CA ARG A 88 3.14 4.76 5.11
C ARG A 88 4.42 4.08 4.67
N HIS A 89 4.84 4.32 3.44
CA HIS A 89 6.17 4.00 2.95
C HIS A 89 6.74 5.22 2.23
N ASP A 90 7.79 5.80 2.78
CA ASP A 90 8.56 6.89 2.19
C ASP A 90 10.07 6.70 2.43
N GLU A 91 10.86 7.75 2.20
CA GLU A 91 12.32 7.72 2.40
C GLU A 91 12.77 7.33 3.82
N ASN A 92 11.90 7.49 4.82
CA ASN A 92 12.16 7.13 6.22
C ASN A 92 11.79 5.67 6.53
N GLY A 93 11.35 4.90 5.53
CA GLY A 93 10.95 3.51 5.66
C GLY A 93 9.45 3.32 5.79
N ILE A 94 9.08 2.17 6.35
CA ILE A 94 7.70 1.68 6.42
C ILE A 94 7.16 1.87 7.84
N VAL A 95 5.96 2.45 7.96
CA VAL A 95 5.23 2.62 9.23
C VAL A 95 3.78 2.18 9.06
N PRO A 96 3.41 0.99 9.54
CA PRO A 96 2.02 0.61 9.78
C PRO A 96 1.57 1.12 11.16
N ALA A 97 0.36 1.64 11.25
CA ALA A 97 -0.23 2.10 12.51
C ALA A 97 -1.77 2.01 12.46
N ASN A 98 -2.40 1.80 13.62
CA ASN A 98 -3.84 2.06 13.73
C ASN A 98 -4.06 3.53 14.06
N ILE A 99 -5.02 4.15 13.38
CA ILE A 99 -5.49 5.50 13.67
C ILE A 99 -6.77 5.44 14.52
N PRO A 100 -7.16 6.55 15.17
CA PRO A 100 -8.40 6.61 15.92
C PRO A 100 -9.65 6.22 15.10
N GLU A 101 -10.60 5.56 15.76
CA GLU A 101 -11.81 4.98 15.14
C GLU A 101 -12.69 6.03 14.44
N GLU A 102 -12.68 7.29 14.93
CA GLU A 102 -13.37 8.41 14.31
C GLU A 102 -12.87 8.75 12.88
N TYR A 103 -11.69 8.25 12.50
CA TYR A 103 -11.11 8.41 11.18
C TYR A 103 -11.18 7.13 10.32
N ARG A 104 -11.93 6.11 10.76
CA ARG A 104 -12.10 4.86 10.04
C ARG A 104 -12.60 5.11 8.61
N TRP A 105 -11.97 4.45 7.65
CA TRP A 105 -12.46 4.37 6.27
C TRP A 105 -12.95 2.96 5.95
N ASN A 106 -14.26 2.80 5.74
CA ASN A 106 -14.88 1.52 5.35
C ASN A 106 -14.65 1.22 3.86
N GLY A 107 -13.40 0.91 3.52
CA GLY A 107 -12.93 0.62 2.17
C GLY A 107 -11.41 0.68 2.13
N THR A 108 -10.85 1.11 1.01
CA THR A 108 -9.42 1.40 0.90
C THR A 108 -9.18 2.75 0.22
N ILE A 109 -8.24 3.54 0.75
CA ILE A 109 -7.65 4.70 0.10
C ILE A 109 -6.17 4.41 -0.13
N ILE A 110 -5.68 4.67 -1.34
CA ILE A 110 -4.26 4.69 -1.69
C ILE A 110 -3.91 6.11 -2.13
N LEU A 111 -2.87 6.67 -1.54
CA LEU A 111 -2.30 7.96 -1.94
C LEU A 111 -0.85 7.75 -2.38
N LEU A 112 -0.54 8.22 -3.57
CA LEU A 112 0.79 8.17 -4.17
C LEU A 112 1.32 9.59 -4.32
N LYS A 113 2.57 9.82 -3.94
CA LYS A 113 3.36 10.99 -4.31
C LYS A 113 4.42 10.55 -5.31
N VAL A 114 4.35 11.07 -6.53
CA VAL A 114 5.23 10.72 -7.64
C VAL A 114 6.01 11.96 -8.08
N PRO A 115 7.34 11.98 -7.95
CA PRO A 115 8.14 13.09 -8.48
C PRO A 115 7.98 13.22 -10.00
N LEU A 116 7.84 14.45 -10.49
CA LEU A 116 7.71 14.77 -11.92
C LEU A 116 9.03 14.62 -12.69
N THR A 117 10.13 14.36 -11.99
CA THR A 117 11.44 14.10 -12.57
C THR A 117 11.99 12.83 -11.95
N ALA A 118 12.21 11.82 -12.79
CA ALA A 118 12.84 10.58 -12.35
C ALA A 118 14.31 10.83 -11.97
N PRO A 119 14.84 10.16 -10.94
CA PRO A 119 16.25 10.24 -10.58
C PRO A 119 17.12 9.63 -11.69
N SER A 120 18.38 10.08 -11.77
CA SER A 120 19.34 9.53 -12.72
C SER A 120 19.54 8.04 -12.49
N GLY A 121 19.56 7.24 -13.57
CA GLY A 121 19.67 5.78 -13.50
C GLY A 121 18.37 5.04 -13.16
N PHE A 122 17.24 5.73 -12.99
CA PHE A 122 15.94 5.06 -12.87
C PHE A 122 15.62 4.27 -14.14
N SER A 123 15.26 2.99 -13.97
CA SER A 123 14.77 2.12 -15.05
C SER A 123 13.49 1.43 -14.58
N PHE A 124 12.39 1.68 -15.28
CA PHE A 124 11.11 1.04 -14.95
C PHE A 124 11.15 -0.48 -15.13
N TYR A 125 12.02 -0.98 -16.03
CA TYR A 125 12.24 -2.42 -16.27
C TYR A 125 12.73 -3.17 -15.03
N ASN A 126 13.27 -2.47 -14.02
CA ASN A 126 13.66 -3.10 -12.75
C ASN A 126 12.45 -3.46 -11.87
N TYR A 127 11.25 -2.98 -12.22
CA TYR A 127 10.03 -3.08 -11.43
C TYR A 127 8.87 -3.75 -12.17
N VAL A 128 9.07 -4.12 -13.43
CA VAL A 128 8.12 -4.90 -14.22
C VAL A 128 8.78 -6.22 -14.61
N GLU A 129 8.03 -7.32 -14.51
CA GLU A 129 8.37 -8.63 -15.09
C GLU A 129 7.61 -8.81 -16.41
#